data_AF-A0A813G7N7-F1
#
_entry.id   AF-A0A813G7N7-F1
#
_cell.length_a   1.000
_cell.length_b   1.000
_cell.length_c   1.000
_cell.angle_alpha   90.00
_cell.angle_beta   90.00
_cell.angle_gamma   90.00
#
_symmetry.space_group_name_H-M   'P 1'
#
loop_
_entity.id
_entity.type
_entity.pdbx_description
1 polymer ?
#
loop_
_entity_poly.entity_id
_entity_poly.type
_entity_poly.pdbx_seq_one_letter_code
_entity_poly.pdbx_strand_id
1 'polypeptide(L)'
;MEADGPSAASSPSESSSSTVGLHIVAQRCGRARLLVDEASDTWTEIGRGLILYVSFAKGSAATAGATSELAVRCLRQAAKSVLTAPLASSGQWQADHADAESIVALCRRGEAQAVLLVPQASLVSKLELGEKNLKYHQQCPKEIAADLFHGLAAALGSVARELICGTGPKHDAASYEALCAQRAAASLIAPEEMFKSGEYADKYSQYDERGVPTHASDGSEVPKSAQKKLEKIFAAQVKKYAKAAESGVARAVVEDGVETEDPPVVAPVAADQAEVSIPEGACLPDVRHGTFGGRQGFEMTSSGPLTHSFVF
;
A
#
# COMPACT_ATOMS: atom_id res chain seq x y z
N MET A 1 49.70 30.27 -6.62
CA MET A 1 49.76 28.80 -6.54
C MET A 1 49.25 28.43 -5.16
N GLU A 2 47.95 28.48 -4.96
CA GLU A 2 46.99 27.38 -5.25
C GLU A 2 47.31 26.13 -4.42
N ALA A 3 46.49 25.90 -3.39
CA ALA A 3 45.67 24.69 -3.27
C ALA A 3 44.73 24.84 -2.07
N ASP A 4 43.51 25.26 -2.36
CA ASP A 4 42.33 25.13 -1.50
C ASP A 4 41.79 23.68 -1.64
N GLY A 5 41.25 23.12 -0.56
CA GLY A 5 41.09 21.67 -0.37
C GLY A 5 39.93 20.97 -1.12
N PRO A 6 39.69 19.67 -0.87
CA PRO A 6 38.46 19.01 -1.28
C PRO A 6 37.43 19.02 -0.14
N SER A 7 36.37 19.79 -0.38
CA SER A 7 35.12 19.83 0.38
C SER A 7 34.37 18.50 0.29
N ALA A 8 33.95 17.98 1.45
CA ALA A 8 33.14 16.77 1.57
C ALA A 8 31.76 17.00 0.92
N ALA A 9 31.49 16.26 -0.15
CA ALA A 9 30.19 16.24 -0.81
C ALA A 9 29.14 15.64 0.14
N SER A 10 28.22 16.50 0.59
CA SER A 10 27.02 16.12 1.31
C SER A 10 26.04 15.43 0.35
N SER A 11 25.61 14.23 0.74
CA SER A 11 24.59 13.44 0.04
C SER A 11 23.27 14.22 0.01
N PRO A 12 22.55 14.27 -1.13
CA PRO A 12 21.28 14.97 -1.21
C PRO A 12 20.21 14.24 -0.40
N SER A 13 19.60 14.98 0.50
CA SER A 13 18.48 14.60 1.35
C SER A 13 17.31 14.06 0.52
N GLU A 14 16.81 12.89 0.94
CA GLU A 14 15.66 12.21 0.36
C GLU A 14 14.41 13.09 0.45
N SER A 15 13.79 13.32 -0.71
CA SER A 15 12.48 13.95 -0.82
C SER A 15 11.44 13.13 -0.06
N SER A 16 10.74 13.76 0.89
CA SER A 16 9.71 13.17 1.74
C SER A 16 8.55 12.58 0.93
N SER A 17 8.67 11.30 0.59
CA SER A 17 7.58 10.42 0.18
C SER A 17 6.77 10.05 1.41
N SER A 18 5.46 10.31 1.39
CA SER A 18 4.48 10.05 2.46
C SER A 18 4.11 8.56 2.60
N THR A 19 5.09 7.66 2.45
CA THR A 19 4.90 6.20 2.40
C THR A 19 5.54 5.54 3.63
N VAL A 20 4.93 4.46 4.10
CA VAL A 20 5.46 3.67 5.25
C VAL A 20 6.69 2.88 4.84
N GLY A 21 6.82 2.53 3.56
CA GLY A 21 7.85 1.60 3.11
C GLY A 21 7.52 0.18 3.57
N LEU A 22 6.25 -0.21 3.48
CA LEU A 22 5.77 -1.52 3.93
C LEU A 22 5.84 -2.50 2.76
N HIS A 23 6.68 -3.54 2.90
CA HIS A 23 6.82 -4.61 1.92
C HIS A 23 6.11 -5.85 2.44
N ILE A 24 5.20 -6.41 1.63
CA ILE A 24 4.45 -7.62 1.96
C ILE A 24 4.61 -8.64 0.84
N VAL A 25 5.07 -9.84 1.17
CA VAL A 25 4.92 -11.00 0.29
C VAL A 25 3.78 -11.86 0.83
N ALA A 26 2.71 -12.00 0.04
CA ALA A 26 1.54 -12.79 0.39
C ALA A 26 1.57 -14.13 -0.34
N GLN A 27 1.41 -15.22 0.39
CA GLN A 27 1.36 -16.58 -0.15
C GLN A 27 0.14 -17.33 0.39
N ARG A 28 -0.57 -18.04 -0.49
CA ARG A 28 -1.70 -18.90 -0.09
C ARG A 28 -1.20 -20.18 0.60
N CYS A 29 -1.88 -20.56 1.68
CA CYS A 29 -1.65 -21.85 2.34
C CYS A 29 -2.96 -22.58 2.65
N GLY A 30 -2.88 -23.91 2.68
CA GLY A 30 -3.94 -24.76 3.22
C GLY A 30 -3.80 -24.97 4.71
N ARG A 31 -2.55 -24.92 5.19
CA ARG A 31 -2.15 -24.98 6.59
C ARG A 31 -0.75 -24.38 6.72
N ALA A 32 -0.47 -23.70 7.83
CA ALA A 32 0.88 -23.28 8.18
C ALA A 32 1.10 -23.29 9.68
N ARG A 33 2.32 -23.61 10.11
CA ARG A 33 2.75 -23.49 11.50
C ARG A 33 4.07 -22.73 11.59
N LEU A 34 4.19 -21.93 12.63
CA LEU A 34 5.35 -21.09 12.89
C LEU A 34 5.78 -21.26 14.34
N LEU A 35 7.06 -21.54 14.55
CA LEU A 35 7.66 -21.62 15.87
C LEU A 35 7.70 -20.22 16.48
N VAL A 36 7.06 -20.06 17.65
CA VAL A 36 7.01 -18.79 18.38
C VAL A 36 7.97 -18.76 19.55
N ASP A 37 8.28 -19.92 20.14
CA ASP A 37 9.27 -20.05 21.21
C ASP A 37 10.07 -21.35 21.03
N GLU A 38 11.37 -21.19 20.76
CA GLU A 38 12.31 -22.31 20.59
C GLU A 38 12.58 -23.04 21.90
N ALA A 39 12.56 -22.34 23.05
CA ALA A 39 12.90 -22.95 24.33
C ALA A 39 11.85 -23.96 24.80
N SER A 40 10.58 -23.70 24.48
CA SER A 40 9.45 -24.56 24.83
C SER A 40 8.91 -25.39 23.66
N ASP A 41 9.52 -25.28 22.47
CA ASP A 41 9.02 -25.86 21.22
C ASP A 41 7.53 -25.51 20.96
N THR A 42 7.17 -24.25 21.21
CA THR A 42 5.80 -23.77 21.05
C THR A 42 5.57 -23.27 19.63
N TRP A 43 4.55 -23.81 18.98
CA TRP A 43 4.13 -23.45 17.61
C TRP A 43 2.78 -22.77 17.61
N THR A 44 2.64 -21.72 16.80
CA THR A 44 1.33 -21.20 16.38
C THR A 44 0.96 -21.83 15.05
N GLU A 45 -0.33 -22.11 14.86
CA GLU A 45 -0.84 -22.77 13.67
C GLU A 45 -2.04 -22.02 13.11
N ILE A 46 -2.10 -21.96 11.79
CA ILE A 46 -3.26 -21.51 11.04
C ILE A 46 -3.73 -22.59 10.06
N GLY A 47 -5.03 -22.59 9.79
CA GLY A 47 -5.64 -23.38 8.73
C GLY A 47 -5.46 -22.75 7.35
N ARG A 48 -6.50 -22.84 6.53
CA ARG A 48 -6.54 -22.24 5.19
C ARG A 48 -6.49 -20.72 5.28
N GLY A 49 -5.68 -20.10 4.41
CA GLY A 49 -5.66 -18.65 4.31
C GLY A 49 -4.37 -18.11 3.69
N LEU A 50 -3.88 -17.01 4.25
CA LEU A 50 -2.73 -16.26 3.76
C LEU A 50 -1.59 -16.22 4.76
N ILE A 51 -0.38 -16.33 4.24
CA ILE A 51 0.86 -16.05 4.96
C ILE A 51 1.39 -14.74 4.42
N LEU A 52 1.63 -13.79 5.31
CA LEU A 52 2.14 -12.47 4.99
C LEU A 52 3.54 -12.33 5.56
N TYR A 53 4.55 -12.41 4.69
CA TYR A 53 5.91 -12.03 5.06
C TYR A 53 6.03 -10.52 5.00
N VAL A 54 6.35 -9.90 6.14
CA VAL A 54 6.30 -8.43 6.29
C VAL A 54 7.67 -7.86 6.57
N SER A 55 8.03 -6.81 5.84
CA SER A 55 9.20 -5.98 6.13
C SER A 55 8.84 -4.50 6.09
N PHE A 56 9.60 -3.72 6.86
CA PHE A 56 9.50 -2.28 6.89
C PHE A 56 10.82 -1.69 6.41
N ALA A 57 10.75 -0.81 5.43
CA ALA A 57 11.85 -0.01 4.96
C ALA A 57 12.00 1.27 5.80
N LYS A 58 13.16 1.91 5.70
CA LYS A 58 13.34 3.28 6.19
C LYS A 58 12.43 4.20 5.39
N GLY A 59 11.69 5.07 6.08
CA GLY A 59 10.68 5.93 5.47
C GLY A 59 10.03 6.84 6.51
N SER A 60 9.21 7.80 6.05
CA SER A 60 8.62 8.85 6.89
C SER A 60 7.84 8.31 8.10
N ALA A 61 7.14 7.18 7.95
CA ALA A 61 6.39 6.58 9.06
C ALA A 61 7.30 5.85 10.07
N ALA A 62 8.37 5.20 9.59
CA ALA A 62 9.38 4.61 10.47
C ALA A 62 10.10 5.70 11.29
N THR A 63 10.33 6.88 10.72
CA THR A 63 10.93 8.01 11.46
C THR A 63 9.97 8.72 12.41
N ALA A 64 8.66 8.72 12.10
CA ALA A 64 7.63 9.36 12.92
C ALA A 64 7.17 8.51 14.12
N GLY A 65 7.55 7.23 14.16
CA GLY A 65 7.14 6.27 15.18
C GLY A 65 5.82 5.57 14.86
N ALA A 66 5.64 4.37 15.41
CA ALA A 66 4.51 3.49 15.09
C ALA A 66 3.14 4.03 15.53
N THR A 67 3.12 4.93 16.51
CA THR A 67 1.90 5.59 17.02
C THR A 67 1.54 6.86 16.24
N SER A 68 2.37 7.27 15.28
CA SER A 68 2.06 8.43 14.44
C SER A 68 0.78 8.19 13.64
N GLU A 69 -0.03 9.23 13.49
CA GLU A 69 -1.29 9.17 12.73
C GLU A 69 -1.06 8.68 11.30
N LEU A 70 0.07 9.08 10.69
CA LEU A 70 0.48 8.62 9.37
C LEU A 70 0.71 7.10 9.34
N ALA A 71 1.47 6.56 10.30
CA ALA A 71 1.72 5.12 10.38
C ALA A 71 0.41 4.35 10.56
N VAL A 72 -0.42 4.76 11.54
CA VAL A 72 -1.71 4.11 11.81
C VAL A 72 -2.62 4.11 10.58
N ARG A 73 -2.73 5.25 9.89
CA ARG A 73 -3.54 5.37 8.65
C ARG A 73 -3.06 4.43 7.56
N CYS A 74 -1.75 4.39 7.32
CA CYS A 74 -1.18 3.57 6.27
C CYS A 74 -1.26 2.07 6.60
N LEU A 75 -1.03 1.66 7.85
CA LEU A 75 -1.21 0.27 8.29
C LEU A 75 -2.66 -0.18 8.11
N ARG A 76 -3.62 0.68 8.48
CA ARG A 76 -5.06 0.43 8.27
C ARG A 76 -5.41 0.31 6.78
N GLN A 77 -4.84 1.16 5.93
CA GLN A 77 -5.05 1.10 4.48
C GLN A 77 -4.43 -0.16 3.85
N ALA A 78 -3.23 -0.56 4.29
CA ALA A 78 -2.60 -1.79 3.87
C ALA A 78 -3.42 -3.02 4.31
N ALA A 79 -3.87 -3.05 5.56
CA ALA A 79 -4.76 -4.10 6.08
C ALA A 79 -6.04 -4.21 5.25
N LYS A 80 -6.71 -3.07 4.96
CA LYS A 80 -7.90 -3.04 4.10
C LYS A 80 -7.58 -3.60 2.71
N SER A 81 -6.46 -3.20 2.11
CA SER A 81 -6.05 -3.65 0.78
C SER A 81 -5.81 -5.16 0.74
N VAL A 82 -5.07 -5.71 1.71
CA VAL A 82 -4.77 -7.15 1.77
C VAL A 82 -6.02 -7.99 2.04
N LEU A 83 -6.92 -7.53 2.93
CA LEU A 83 -8.15 -8.25 3.29
C LEU A 83 -9.20 -8.26 2.17
N THR A 84 -9.20 -7.25 1.30
CA THR A 84 -10.17 -7.08 0.21
C THR A 84 -9.66 -7.50 -1.16
N ALA A 85 -8.33 -7.67 -1.33
CA ALA A 85 -7.76 -8.16 -2.56
C ALA A 85 -8.11 -9.65 -2.79
N PRO A 86 -8.30 -10.09 -4.05
CA PRO A 86 -8.56 -11.48 -4.40
C PRO A 86 -7.28 -12.33 -4.27
N LEU A 87 -6.88 -12.61 -3.04
CA LEU A 87 -5.64 -13.31 -2.72
C LEU A 87 -5.88 -14.66 -2.06
N ALA A 88 -7.05 -14.91 -1.49
CA ALA A 88 -7.41 -16.17 -0.86
C ALA A 88 -8.22 -17.04 -1.84
N SER A 89 -8.55 -18.25 -1.45
CA SER A 89 -9.44 -19.12 -2.21
C SER A 89 -10.30 -19.95 -1.27
N SER A 90 -11.44 -20.39 -1.77
CA SER A 90 -12.29 -21.37 -1.11
C SER A 90 -11.64 -22.77 -1.12
N GLY A 91 -12.38 -23.76 -0.63
CA GLY A 91 -11.97 -25.16 -0.72
C GLY A 91 -11.93 -25.72 -2.15
N GLN A 92 -12.58 -25.06 -3.12
CA GLN A 92 -12.62 -25.50 -4.52
C GLN A 92 -11.44 -24.90 -5.27
N TRP A 93 -10.44 -25.71 -5.59
CA TRP A 93 -9.25 -25.28 -6.33
C TRP A 93 -9.51 -25.28 -7.84
N GLN A 94 -9.19 -24.18 -8.50
CA GLN A 94 -9.15 -24.10 -9.97
C GLN A 94 -7.74 -23.76 -10.47
N ALA A 95 -7.33 -24.40 -11.57
CA ALA A 95 -5.96 -24.35 -12.08
C ALA A 95 -5.57 -22.98 -12.67
N ASP A 96 -6.55 -22.16 -13.03
CA ASP A 96 -6.39 -20.84 -13.65
C ASP A 96 -6.36 -19.68 -12.64
N HIS A 97 -6.47 -19.98 -11.34
CA HIS A 97 -6.56 -18.99 -10.26
C HIS A 97 -7.77 -18.03 -10.38
N ALA A 98 -8.77 -18.36 -11.20
CA ALA A 98 -10.04 -17.63 -11.25
C ALA A 98 -10.87 -17.80 -9.95
N ASP A 99 -10.47 -18.75 -9.10
CA ASP A 99 -11.00 -19.01 -7.75
C ASP A 99 -10.53 -18.00 -6.69
N ALA A 100 -9.75 -16.99 -7.08
CA ALA A 100 -9.19 -16.00 -6.20
C ALA A 100 -10.28 -15.07 -5.64
N GLU A 101 -10.46 -15.11 -4.33
CA GLU A 101 -11.42 -14.27 -3.61
C GLU A 101 -10.76 -13.54 -2.45
N SER A 102 -11.45 -12.52 -1.93
CA SER A 102 -10.98 -11.81 -0.77
C SER A 102 -11.27 -12.58 0.51
N ILE A 103 -10.42 -12.41 1.53
CA ILE A 103 -10.67 -12.98 2.86
C ILE A 103 -12.02 -12.50 3.39
N VAL A 104 -12.35 -11.23 3.18
CA VAL A 104 -13.64 -10.65 3.63
C VAL A 104 -14.82 -11.33 2.94
N ALA A 105 -14.76 -11.57 1.63
CA ALA A 105 -15.85 -12.23 0.89
C ALA A 105 -16.08 -13.66 1.39
N LEU A 106 -15.00 -14.42 1.59
CA LEU A 106 -15.06 -15.80 2.12
C LEU A 106 -15.62 -15.82 3.55
N CYS A 107 -15.08 -14.98 4.43
CA CYS A 107 -15.51 -14.88 5.82
C CYS A 107 -16.97 -14.45 5.97
N ARG A 108 -17.48 -13.57 5.09
CA ARG A 108 -18.91 -13.17 5.08
C ARG A 108 -19.85 -14.33 4.73
N ARG A 109 -19.37 -15.35 4.00
CA ARG A 109 -20.12 -16.58 3.71
C ARG A 109 -19.95 -17.66 4.78
N GLY A 110 -19.19 -17.39 5.84
CA GLY A 110 -18.88 -18.36 6.89
C GLY A 110 -17.74 -19.31 6.54
N GLU A 111 -17.01 -19.06 5.44
CA GLU A 111 -15.82 -19.82 5.11
C GLU A 111 -14.63 -19.32 5.93
N ALA A 112 -14.20 -20.11 6.90
CA ALA A 112 -13.10 -19.76 7.78
C ALA A 112 -11.80 -19.55 6.98
N GLN A 113 -11.18 -18.38 7.21
CA GLN A 113 -9.89 -18.01 6.65
C GLN A 113 -8.95 -17.57 7.77
N ALA A 114 -7.65 -17.70 7.54
CA ALA A 114 -6.63 -17.27 8.49
C ALA A 114 -5.59 -16.36 7.84
N VAL A 115 -4.94 -15.55 8.66
CA VAL A 115 -3.81 -14.71 8.26
C VAL A 115 -2.67 -14.94 9.23
N LEU A 116 -1.53 -15.43 8.74
CA LEU A 116 -0.31 -15.58 9.53
C LEU A 116 0.70 -14.51 9.10
N LEU A 117 1.03 -13.60 10.02
CA LEU A 117 2.09 -12.62 9.81
C LEU A 117 3.45 -13.19 10.23
N VAL A 118 4.44 -13.11 9.34
CA VAL A 118 5.82 -13.53 9.58
C VAL A 118 6.72 -12.32 9.41
N PRO A 119 7.43 -11.87 10.47
CA PRO A 119 8.37 -10.77 10.33
C PRO A 119 9.55 -11.23 9.48
N GLN A 120 9.74 -10.60 8.32
CA GLN A 120 10.74 -10.99 7.32
C GLN A 120 11.51 -9.77 6.83
N ALA A 121 12.36 -9.23 7.69
CA ALA A 121 13.04 -7.95 7.43
C ALA A 121 13.93 -7.95 6.18
N SER A 122 14.36 -9.12 5.70
CA SER A 122 15.20 -9.31 4.51
C SER A 122 14.55 -8.90 3.19
N LEU A 123 13.21 -8.69 3.14
CA LEU A 123 12.51 -8.33 1.90
C LEU A 123 12.91 -6.96 1.32
N VAL A 124 13.51 -6.08 2.13
CA VAL A 124 14.03 -4.78 1.66
C VAL A 124 15.50 -4.84 1.26
N SER A 125 16.07 -6.05 1.15
CA SER A 125 17.42 -6.25 0.67
C SER A 125 17.54 -5.91 -0.82
N LYS A 126 18.74 -5.51 -1.23
CA LYS A 126 19.08 -5.24 -2.61
C LYS A 126 20.29 -6.08 -3.00
N LEU A 127 20.22 -6.74 -4.15
CA LEU A 127 21.35 -7.38 -4.81
C LEU A 127 21.53 -6.69 -6.17
N GLU A 128 22.67 -6.06 -6.38
CA GLU A 128 22.97 -5.40 -7.65
C GLU A 128 23.60 -6.39 -8.64
N LEU A 129 23.34 -6.20 -9.93
CA LEU A 129 23.82 -7.11 -10.96
C LEU A 129 25.36 -7.16 -10.94
N GLY A 130 25.91 -8.36 -10.81
CA GLY A 130 27.36 -8.58 -10.74
C GLY A 130 27.95 -8.49 -9.33
N GLU A 131 27.17 -8.09 -8.33
CA GLU A 131 27.59 -8.16 -6.93
C GLU A 131 27.25 -9.52 -6.30
N LYS A 132 28.07 -9.94 -5.32
CA LYS A 132 27.86 -11.17 -4.55
C LYS A 132 27.20 -10.93 -3.19
N ASN A 133 27.16 -9.68 -2.74
CA ASN A 133 26.77 -9.32 -1.38
C ASN A 133 25.39 -8.67 -1.38
N LEU A 134 24.52 -9.12 -0.47
CA LEU A 134 23.22 -8.49 -0.21
C LEU A 134 23.40 -7.22 0.62
N LYS A 135 22.73 -6.14 0.20
CA LYS A 135 22.71 -4.85 0.90
C LYS A 135 21.39 -4.68 1.66
N TYR A 136 21.45 -4.23 2.91
CA TYR A 136 20.28 -4.04 3.80
C TYR A 136 20.09 -2.58 4.24
N HIS A 137 20.58 -1.61 3.47
CA HIS A 137 20.61 -0.20 3.87
C HIS A 137 19.23 0.39 4.17
N GLN A 138 18.18 -0.18 3.57
CA GLN A 138 16.81 0.26 3.73
C GLN A 138 16.08 -0.40 4.89
N GLN A 139 16.69 -1.30 5.66
CA GLN A 139 16.01 -1.96 6.77
C GLN A 139 15.65 -0.99 7.91
N CYS A 140 14.39 -1.00 8.33
CA CYS A 140 13.90 -0.26 9.48
C CYS A 140 14.57 -0.76 10.79
N PRO A 141 14.88 0.13 11.76
CA PRO A 141 15.36 -0.28 13.08
C PRO A 141 14.43 -1.30 13.76
N LYS A 142 15.01 -2.23 14.54
CA LYS A 142 14.30 -3.39 15.07
C LYS A 142 13.10 -3.01 15.93
N GLU A 143 13.27 -2.05 16.83
CA GLU A 143 12.27 -1.63 17.81
C GLU A 143 11.06 -0.99 17.11
N ILE A 144 11.33 -0.07 16.18
CA ILE A 144 10.30 0.60 15.37
C ILE A 144 9.57 -0.41 14.48
N ALA A 145 10.32 -1.31 13.83
CA ALA A 145 9.75 -2.34 12.99
C ALA A 145 8.87 -3.31 13.79
N ALA A 146 9.24 -3.62 15.04
CA ALA A 146 8.43 -4.44 15.93
C ALA A 146 7.12 -3.74 16.27
N ASP A 147 7.14 -2.45 16.62
CA ASP A 147 5.92 -1.71 16.92
C ASP A 147 4.99 -1.60 15.71
N LEU A 148 5.55 -1.30 14.52
CA LEU A 148 4.80 -1.28 13.26
C LEU A 148 4.21 -2.65 12.91
N PHE A 149 4.94 -3.74 13.18
CA PHE A 149 4.49 -5.11 12.96
C PHE A 149 3.28 -5.46 13.84
N HIS A 150 3.35 -5.18 15.14
CA HIS A 150 2.22 -5.40 16.05
C HIS A 150 1.04 -4.47 15.70
N GLY A 151 1.33 -3.23 15.29
CA GLY A 151 0.33 -2.29 14.77
C GLY A 151 -0.39 -2.84 13.53
N LEU A 152 0.33 -3.46 12.60
CA LEU A 152 -0.27 -4.12 11.43
C LEU A 152 -1.15 -5.31 11.83
N ALA A 153 -0.69 -6.14 12.76
CA ALA A 153 -1.45 -7.28 13.27
C ALA A 153 -2.79 -6.83 13.90
N ALA A 154 -2.75 -5.79 14.74
CA ALA A 154 -3.95 -5.19 15.33
C ALA A 154 -4.86 -4.52 14.27
N ALA A 155 -4.26 -3.85 13.28
CA ALA A 155 -4.99 -3.25 12.17
C ALA A 155 -5.73 -4.30 11.34
N LEU A 156 -5.13 -5.47 11.07
CA LEU A 156 -5.78 -6.56 10.35
C LEU A 156 -7.02 -7.08 11.09
N GLY A 157 -6.91 -7.32 12.40
CA GLY A 157 -8.05 -7.79 13.20
C GLY A 157 -9.19 -6.77 13.29
N SER A 158 -8.87 -5.50 13.54
CA SER A 158 -9.86 -4.41 13.65
C SER A 158 -10.55 -4.10 12.31
N VAL A 159 -9.77 -4.00 11.22
CA VAL A 159 -10.30 -3.76 9.87
C VAL A 159 -11.12 -4.96 9.38
N ALA A 160 -10.71 -6.20 9.65
CA ALA A 160 -11.49 -7.36 9.29
C ALA A 160 -12.87 -7.33 9.97
N ARG A 161 -12.93 -6.99 11.26
CA ARG A 161 -14.19 -6.84 11.99
C ARG A 161 -15.07 -5.76 11.40
N GLU A 162 -14.52 -4.58 11.11
CA GLU A 162 -15.26 -3.49 10.49
C GLU A 162 -15.84 -3.88 9.12
N LEU A 163 -15.03 -4.52 8.29
CA LEU A 163 -15.42 -4.94 6.95
C LEU A 163 -16.47 -6.05 6.98
N ILE A 164 -16.39 -6.99 7.93
CA ILE A 164 -17.32 -8.12 8.01
C ILE A 164 -18.62 -7.75 8.73
N CYS A 165 -18.54 -7.00 9.83
CA CYS A 165 -19.69 -6.58 10.61
C CYS A 165 -20.42 -5.35 10.05
N GLY A 166 -19.87 -4.68 9.03
CA GLY A 166 -20.56 -3.60 8.32
C GLY A 166 -20.58 -2.25 9.06
N THR A 167 -19.65 -2.02 9.98
CA THR A 167 -19.50 -0.72 10.68
C THR A 167 -18.64 0.30 9.93
N GLY A 168 -18.14 -0.06 8.73
CA GLY A 168 -17.41 0.85 7.85
C GLY A 168 -18.31 1.50 6.79
N PRO A 169 -17.92 2.65 6.21
CA PRO A 169 -18.63 3.23 5.07
C PRO A 169 -18.75 2.19 3.95
N LYS A 170 -19.98 1.94 3.48
CA LYS A 170 -20.25 1.07 2.33
C LYS A 170 -19.48 1.65 1.15
N HIS A 171 -18.36 1.00 0.78
CA HIS A 171 -17.70 1.27 -0.48
C HIS A 171 -18.47 0.46 -1.53
N ASP A 172 -19.41 1.14 -2.19
CA ASP A 172 -20.17 0.56 -3.28
C ASP A 172 -19.21 0.20 -4.42
N ALA A 173 -19.48 -0.88 -5.17
CA ALA A 173 -18.63 -1.30 -6.30
C ALA A 173 -18.35 -0.15 -7.29
N ALA A 174 -19.33 0.76 -7.45
CA ALA A 174 -19.21 1.98 -8.23
C ALA A 174 -18.06 2.92 -7.76
N SER A 175 -17.75 2.95 -6.46
CA SER A 175 -16.68 3.80 -5.93
C SER A 175 -15.27 3.26 -6.24
N TYR A 176 -15.12 1.94 -6.39
CA TYR A 176 -13.86 1.30 -6.77
C TYR A 176 -13.58 1.51 -8.26
N GLU A 177 -14.59 1.31 -9.10
CA GLU A 177 -14.50 1.62 -10.53
C GLU A 177 -14.23 3.09 -10.75
N ALA A 178 -14.87 3.99 -10.00
CA ALA A 178 -14.58 5.43 -10.05
C ALA A 178 -13.14 5.76 -9.64
N LEU A 179 -12.59 5.13 -8.59
CA LEU A 179 -11.21 5.36 -8.17
C LEU A 179 -10.18 4.78 -9.15
N CYS A 180 -10.46 3.60 -9.71
CA CYS A 180 -9.66 3.00 -10.77
C CYS A 180 -9.72 3.83 -12.06
N ALA A 181 -10.91 4.29 -12.46
CA ALA A 181 -11.12 5.17 -13.60
C ALA A 181 -10.43 6.52 -13.39
N GLN A 182 -10.45 7.10 -12.19
CA GLN A 182 -9.75 8.34 -11.88
C GLN A 182 -8.22 8.17 -11.99
N ARG A 183 -7.68 7.05 -11.51
CA ARG A 183 -6.24 6.73 -11.63
C ARG A 183 -5.83 6.44 -13.07
N ALA A 184 -6.69 5.75 -13.82
CA ALA A 184 -6.49 5.46 -15.24
C ALA A 184 -6.57 6.75 -16.08
N ALA A 185 -7.57 7.59 -15.84
CA ALA A 185 -7.70 8.91 -16.45
C ALA A 185 -6.48 9.77 -16.14
N ALA A 186 -6.01 9.81 -14.89
CA ALA A 186 -4.80 10.53 -14.51
C ALA A 186 -3.53 10.00 -15.21
N SER A 187 -3.48 8.71 -15.58
CA SER A 187 -2.38 8.15 -16.37
C SER A 187 -2.50 8.38 -17.87
N LEU A 188 -3.68 8.76 -18.36
CA LEU A 188 -3.95 9.12 -19.76
C LEU A 188 -3.79 10.62 -20.04
N ILE A 189 -3.58 11.46 -19.02
CA ILE A 189 -3.30 12.89 -19.22
C ILE A 189 -1.90 13.04 -19.82
N ALA A 190 -1.83 13.64 -21.00
CA ALA A 190 -0.58 13.92 -21.69
C ALA A 190 0.36 14.74 -20.78
N PRO A 191 1.68 14.48 -20.77
CA PRO A 191 2.62 15.20 -19.92
C PRO A 191 2.56 16.73 -20.10
N GLU A 192 2.26 17.19 -21.32
CA GLU A 192 2.13 18.62 -21.69
C GLU A 192 0.85 19.28 -21.14
N GLU A 193 -0.17 18.48 -20.81
CA GLU A 193 -1.48 18.93 -20.30
C GLU A 193 -1.59 18.78 -18.77
N MET A 194 -0.70 18.00 -18.15
CA MET A 194 -0.72 17.73 -16.71
C MET A 194 -0.64 18.99 -15.86
N PHE A 195 0.18 19.98 -16.26
CA PHE A 195 0.30 21.24 -15.52
C PHE A 195 -0.73 22.30 -15.92
N LYS A 196 -1.52 22.03 -16.96
CA LYS A 196 -2.59 22.91 -17.47
C LYS A 196 -3.98 22.48 -16.99
N SER A 197 -4.09 21.33 -16.32
CA SER A 197 -5.34 20.72 -15.86
C SER A 197 -5.26 20.26 -14.40
N GLY A 198 -6.42 19.99 -13.78
CA GLY A 198 -6.51 19.43 -12.43
C GLY A 198 -5.93 20.34 -11.34
N GLU A 199 -5.11 19.77 -10.46
CA GLU A 199 -4.59 20.44 -9.26
C GLU A 199 -3.61 21.61 -9.55
N TYR A 200 -3.11 21.70 -10.78
CA TYR A 200 -2.19 22.77 -11.23
C TYR A 200 -2.88 23.85 -12.06
N ALA A 201 -4.17 23.69 -12.35
CA ALA A 201 -4.98 24.73 -12.95
C ALA A 201 -4.87 26.02 -12.11
N ASP A 202 -4.70 27.14 -12.80
CA ASP A 202 -4.60 28.49 -12.22
C ASP A 202 -3.36 28.78 -11.36
N LYS A 203 -2.42 27.83 -11.21
CA LYS A 203 -1.17 28.05 -10.45
C LYS A 203 -0.02 28.60 -11.28
N TYR A 204 -0.10 28.49 -12.60
CA TYR A 204 0.99 28.84 -13.50
C TYR A 204 0.47 29.58 -14.74
N SER A 205 1.18 30.62 -15.14
CA SER A 205 0.78 31.51 -16.23
C SER A 205 1.54 31.24 -17.53
N GLN A 206 2.77 30.70 -17.45
CA GLN A 206 3.59 30.40 -18.61
C GLN A 206 4.25 29.03 -18.48
N TYR A 207 4.49 28.39 -19.62
CA TYR A 207 5.01 27.03 -19.74
C TYR A 207 6.09 27.00 -20.82
N ASP A 208 7.05 26.08 -20.69
CA ASP A 208 8.08 25.84 -21.71
C ASP A 208 7.56 24.96 -22.88
N GLU A 209 8.43 24.70 -23.87
CA GLU A 209 8.12 23.86 -25.04
C GLU A 209 7.71 22.42 -24.69
N ARG A 210 7.96 21.98 -23.44
CA ARG A 210 7.66 20.64 -22.94
C ARG A 210 6.41 20.64 -22.05
N GLY A 211 5.81 21.80 -21.81
CA GLY A 211 4.64 21.97 -20.94
C GLY A 211 4.96 22.09 -19.44
N VAL A 212 6.22 22.30 -19.05
CA VAL A 212 6.64 22.54 -17.66
C VAL A 212 6.46 24.02 -17.30
N PRO A 213 5.87 24.36 -16.14
CA PRO A 213 5.66 25.75 -15.75
C PRO A 213 6.95 26.55 -15.56
N THR A 214 7.00 27.74 -16.16
CA THR A 214 8.12 28.70 -16.05
C THR A 214 7.77 29.88 -15.15
N HIS A 215 6.50 30.31 -15.13
CA HIS A 215 6.01 31.42 -14.31
C HIS A 215 4.83 30.99 -13.46
N ALA A 216 4.77 31.47 -12.23
CA ALA A 216 3.64 31.30 -11.34
C ALA A 216 2.44 32.17 -11.78
N SER A 217 1.29 31.99 -11.13
CA SER A 217 0.04 32.70 -11.45
C SER A 217 0.13 34.21 -11.22
N ASP A 218 1.06 34.66 -10.38
CA ASP A 218 1.37 36.07 -10.13
C ASP A 218 2.32 36.69 -11.17
N GLY A 219 2.74 35.92 -12.17
CA GLY A 219 3.70 36.35 -13.19
C GLY A 219 5.16 36.33 -12.72
N SER A 220 5.46 35.82 -11.53
CA SER A 220 6.83 35.66 -11.05
C SER A 220 7.51 34.42 -11.65
N GLU A 221 8.80 34.52 -11.94
CA GLU A 221 9.60 33.38 -12.39
C GLU A 221 9.67 32.32 -11.30
N VAL A 222 9.32 31.08 -11.64
CA VAL A 222 9.36 29.96 -10.69
C VAL A 222 10.82 29.75 -10.25
N PRO A 223 11.12 29.75 -8.93
CA PRO A 223 12.48 29.57 -8.44
C PRO A 223 13.12 28.27 -8.94
N LYS A 224 14.43 28.26 -9.22
CA LYS A 224 15.18 27.08 -9.71
C LYS A 224 14.96 25.80 -8.88
N SER A 225 14.70 25.94 -7.58
CA SER A 225 14.39 24.81 -6.69
C SER A 225 12.99 24.23 -6.90
N ALA A 226 12.02 25.05 -7.29
CA ALA A 226 10.66 24.64 -7.64
C ALA A 226 10.59 24.10 -9.09
N GLN A 227 11.34 24.68 -10.03
CA GLN A 227 11.47 24.15 -11.40
C GLN A 227 11.97 22.71 -11.39
N LYS A 228 13.02 22.38 -10.62
CA LYS A 228 13.51 20.99 -10.47
C LYS A 228 12.47 20.02 -9.91
N LYS A 229 11.55 20.49 -9.05
CA LYS A 229 10.44 19.66 -8.54
C LYS A 229 9.41 19.40 -9.63
N LEU A 230 9.06 20.43 -10.39
CA LEU A 230 8.12 20.32 -11.52
C LEU A 230 8.68 19.42 -12.63
N GLU A 231 9.97 19.51 -12.95
CA GLU A 231 10.64 18.59 -13.87
C GLU A 231 10.60 17.12 -13.40
N LYS A 232 10.75 16.87 -12.09
CA LYS A 232 10.65 15.51 -11.53
C LYS A 232 9.23 14.96 -11.64
N ILE A 233 8.22 15.81 -11.42
CA ILE A 233 6.80 15.46 -11.57
C ILE A 233 6.49 15.17 -13.05
N PHE A 234 6.97 16.03 -13.96
CA PHE A 234 6.87 15.83 -15.40
C PHE A 234 7.50 14.50 -15.85
N ALA A 235 8.73 14.23 -15.43
CA ALA A 235 9.44 12.99 -15.79
C ALA A 235 8.74 11.74 -15.26
N ALA A 236 8.08 11.81 -14.10
CA ALA A 236 7.26 10.72 -13.57
C ALA A 236 5.99 10.52 -14.41
N GLN A 237 5.34 11.60 -14.84
CA GLN A 237 4.15 11.52 -15.70
C GLN A 237 4.48 11.01 -17.10
N VAL A 238 5.59 11.42 -17.71
CA VAL A 238 6.07 10.88 -19.00
C VAL A 238 6.19 9.35 -18.93
N LYS A 239 6.77 8.81 -17.85
CA LYS A 239 6.88 7.35 -17.65
C LYS A 239 5.53 6.67 -17.49
N LYS A 240 4.58 7.32 -16.79
CA LYS A 240 3.22 6.79 -16.61
C LYS A 240 2.45 6.78 -17.93
N TYR A 241 2.49 7.89 -18.66
CA TYR A 241 1.81 8.06 -19.95
C TYR A 241 2.41 7.15 -21.03
N ALA A 242 3.74 7.03 -21.13
CA ALA A 242 4.38 6.10 -22.05
C ALA A 242 3.96 4.65 -21.79
N LYS A 243 3.94 4.22 -20.52
CA LYS A 243 3.47 2.87 -20.14
C LYS A 243 1.99 2.65 -20.44
N ALA A 244 1.16 3.68 -20.31
CA ALA A 244 -0.27 3.63 -20.66
C ALA A 244 -0.49 3.58 -22.20
N ALA A 245 0.32 4.31 -22.96
CA ALA A 245 0.29 4.31 -24.43
C ALA A 245 0.76 2.96 -25.01
N GLU A 246 1.78 2.34 -24.42
CA GLU A 246 2.26 1.00 -24.81
C GLU A 246 1.26 -0.13 -24.48
N SER A 247 0.38 0.07 -23.50
CA SER A 247 -0.64 -0.91 -23.10
C SER A 247 -1.98 -0.79 -23.86
N GLY A 248 -2.04 0.06 -24.89
CA GLY A 248 -3.06 -0.04 -25.94
C GLY A 248 -4.50 0.21 -25.50
N VAL A 249 -4.75 1.16 -24.58
CA VAL A 249 -6.11 1.64 -24.29
C VAL A 249 -6.25 3.09 -24.77
N ALA A 250 -6.61 3.23 -26.03
CA ALA A 250 -7.27 4.40 -26.60
C ALA A 250 -8.42 3.81 -27.44
N ARG A 251 -9.69 4.23 -27.39
CA ARG A 251 -10.27 5.57 -27.25
C ARG A 251 -11.80 5.43 -27.31
N ALA A 252 -12.53 6.27 -26.56
CA ALA A 252 -13.95 6.70 -26.68
C ALA A 252 -14.49 6.87 -25.24
N VAL A 253 -15.10 7.96 -24.79
CA VAL A 253 -16.09 8.86 -25.40
C VAL A 253 -15.94 10.26 -24.79
N VAL A 254 -16.24 11.28 -25.58
CA VAL A 254 -16.36 12.70 -25.22
C VAL A 254 -17.85 13.02 -25.03
N GLU A 255 -18.15 13.89 -24.06
CA GLU A 255 -19.39 14.68 -23.86
C GLU A 255 -20.69 13.96 -23.48
N ASP A 256 -21.19 14.19 -22.26
CA ASP A 256 -22.23 15.22 -22.05
C ASP A 256 -22.28 15.64 -20.57
N GLY A 257 -22.51 16.93 -20.31
CA GLY A 257 -22.44 17.53 -18.97
C GLY A 257 -23.78 17.59 -18.24
N VAL A 258 -23.77 17.54 -16.91
CA VAL A 258 -24.81 18.12 -16.03
C VAL A 258 -24.18 18.57 -14.71
N GLU A 259 -24.67 19.71 -14.25
CA GLU A 259 -24.31 20.54 -13.10
C GLU A 259 -24.28 19.85 -11.73
N THR A 260 -23.44 20.43 -10.86
CA THR A 260 -23.37 20.32 -9.40
C THR A 260 -24.69 20.64 -8.70
N GLU A 261 -25.02 19.89 -7.64
CA GLU A 261 -25.58 20.45 -6.39
C GLU A 261 -25.09 19.67 -5.15
N ASP A 262 -24.43 20.38 -4.23
CA ASP A 262 -24.27 20.08 -2.80
C ASP A 262 -25.43 20.76 -2.02
N PRO A 263 -25.70 20.50 -0.72
CA PRO A 263 -25.61 19.29 0.12
C PRO A 263 -26.95 19.09 0.92
N PRO A 264 -27.04 18.35 2.06
CA PRO A 264 -26.64 18.96 3.32
C PRO A 264 -25.91 18.03 4.31
N VAL A 265 -25.03 18.70 5.06
CA VAL A 265 -24.31 18.28 6.25
C VAL A 265 -25.29 17.88 7.36
N VAL A 266 -25.08 16.70 7.97
CA VAL A 266 -25.65 16.37 9.29
C VAL A 266 -24.51 16.03 10.24
N ALA A 267 -24.47 16.79 11.34
CA ALA A 267 -23.51 16.75 12.43
C ALA A 267 -23.57 15.43 13.23
N PRO A 268 -22.52 15.10 14.02
CA PRO A 268 -22.33 13.76 14.57
C PRO A 268 -23.21 13.56 15.81
N VAL A 269 -24.01 12.50 15.81
CA VAL A 269 -24.69 12.01 17.02
C VAL A 269 -23.83 10.90 17.62
N ALA A 270 -23.49 11.08 18.90
CA ALA A 270 -22.64 10.22 19.70
C ALA A 270 -23.02 8.73 19.58
N ALA A 271 -22.05 7.91 19.14
CA ALA A 271 -22.19 6.46 19.13
C ALA A 271 -21.72 5.88 20.47
N ASP A 272 -22.71 5.51 21.25
CA ASP A 272 -22.68 4.57 22.35
C ASP A 272 -21.92 3.28 21.94
N GLN A 273 -21.09 2.74 22.82
CA GLN A 273 -20.29 1.55 22.56
C GLN A 273 -21.17 0.30 22.62
N ALA A 274 -21.94 0.04 21.56
CA ALA A 274 -22.64 -1.21 21.38
C ALA A 274 -21.65 -2.31 20.93
N GLU A 275 -21.62 -3.44 21.64
CA GLU A 275 -20.92 -4.64 21.19
C GLU A 275 -21.44 -5.05 19.81
N VAL A 276 -20.59 -4.89 18.79
CA VAL A 276 -20.93 -5.19 17.40
C VAL A 276 -21.00 -6.70 17.22
N SER A 277 -22.23 -7.23 17.08
CA SER A 277 -22.46 -8.66 16.81
C SER A 277 -22.00 -9.04 15.40
N ILE A 278 -21.45 -10.25 15.26
CA ILE A 278 -21.05 -10.81 13.96
C ILE A 278 -22.33 -11.19 13.21
N PRO A 279 -22.50 -10.81 11.92
CA PRO A 279 -23.66 -11.20 11.14
C PRO A 279 -23.87 -12.72 11.13
N GLU A 280 -25.13 -13.15 11.14
CA GLU A 280 -25.48 -14.58 11.14
C GLU A 280 -24.86 -15.30 9.93
N GLY A 281 -24.12 -16.38 10.19
CA GLY A 281 -23.42 -17.14 9.16
C GLY A 281 -22.06 -16.58 8.74
N ALA A 282 -21.65 -15.39 9.19
CA ALA A 282 -20.29 -14.88 8.95
C ALA A 282 -19.30 -15.32 10.03
N CYS A 283 -18.01 -15.36 9.70
CA CYS A 283 -16.92 -15.59 10.64
C CYS A 283 -15.86 -14.49 10.54
N LEU A 284 -15.02 -14.34 11.57
CA LEU A 284 -13.84 -13.48 11.51
C LEU A 284 -12.60 -14.30 11.14
N PRO A 285 -11.63 -13.73 10.42
CA PRO A 285 -10.41 -14.45 10.13
C PRO A 285 -9.55 -14.65 11.40
N ASP A 286 -8.90 -15.82 11.51
CA ASP A 286 -7.92 -16.07 12.58
C ASP A 286 -6.61 -15.36 12.22
N VAL A 287 -6.29 -14.28 12.93
CA VAL A 287 -5.06 -13.51 12.71
C VAL A 287 -4.02 -13.95 13.74
N ARG A 288 -2.97 -14.63 13.27
CA ARG A 288 -1.80 -15.05 14.05
C ARG A 288 -0.56 -14.32 13.59
N HIS A 289 0.46 -14.25 14.43
CA HIS A 289 1.74 -13.67 14.05
C HIS A 289 2.90 -14.39 14.73
N GLY A 290 4.08 -14.28 14.11
CA GLY A 290 5.35 -14.69 14.70
C GLY A 290 5.86 -13.73 15.77
N THR A 291 6.96 -14.12 16.38
CA THR A 291 7.72 -13.31 17.34
C THR A 291 8.77 -12.48 16.62
N PHE A 292 9.08 -11.29 17.16
CA PHE A 292 10.07 -10.41 16.56
C PHE A 292 11.49 -10.75 17.05
N GLY A 293 12.27 -11.44 16.22
CA GLY A 293 13.59 -11.96 16.59
C GLY A 293 13.55 -13.39 17.13
N GLY A 294 14.73 -13.98 17.37
CA GLY A 294 14.86 -15.40 17.68
C GLY A 294 14.85 -16.28 16.43
N ARG A 295 14.98 -17.60 16.64
CA ARG A 295 14.91 -18.57 15.54
C ARG A 295 13.44 -18.86 15.24
N GLN A 296 13.08 -18.78 13.97
CA GLN A 296 11.76 -19.17 13.49
C GLN A 296 11.88 -20.45 12.67
N GLY A 297 11.26 -21.51 13.16
CA GLY A 297 10.89 -22.68 12.37
C GLY A 297 9.59 -22.39 11.64
N PHE A 298 9.49 -22.77 10.37
CA PHE A 298 8.32 -22.49 9.56
C PHE A 298 7.99 -23.68 8.67
N GLU A 299 6.73 -24.10 8.70
CA GLU A 299 6.21 -25.17 7.85
C GLU A 299 4.87 -24.77 7.26
N MET A 300 4.67 -25.12 5.98
CA MET A 300 3.41 -24.86 5.31
C MET A 300 3.06 -25.93 4.29
N THR A 301 1.77 -26.10 4.08
CA THR A 301 1.22 -26.76 2.90
C THR A 301 0.71 -25.67 1.96
N SER A 302 1.41 -25.43 0.85
CA SER A 302 1.04 -24.42 -0.14
C SER A 302 -0.21 -24.84 -0.90
N SER A 303 -1.16 -23.93 -1.09
CA SER A 303 -2.36 -24.16 -1.92
C SER A 303 -2.15 -23.69 -3.36
N GLY A 304 -1.05 -24.12 -3.97
CA GLY A 304 -0.63 -23.70 -5.33
C GLY A 304 0.44 -22.59 -5.36
N PRO A 305 0.90 -22.18 -6.56
CA PRO A 305 2.05 -21.28 -6.78
C PRO A 305 1.74 -19.79 -6.57
N LEU A 306 0.70 -19.45 -5.80
CA LEU A 306 0.17 -18.10 -5.78
C LEU A 306 0.85 -17.24 -4.70
N THR A 307 1.93 -16.59 -5.10
CA THR A 307 2.72 -15.67 -4.30
C THR A 307 2.76 -14.28 -4.95
N HIS A 308 2.43 -13.25 -4.17
CA HIS A 308 2.43 -11.86 -4.62
C HIS A 308 3.36 -11.02 -3.76
N SER A 309 3.97 -9.99 -4.35
CA SER A 309 4.77 -8.99 -3.64
C SER A 309 4.14 -7.61 -3.79
N PHE A 310 4.00 -6.91 -2.68
CA PHE A 310 3.40 -5.58 -2.59
C PHE A 310 4.33 -4.63 -1.87
N VAL A 311 4.33 -3.37 -2.31
CA VAL A 311 5.05 -2.28 -1.65
C VAL A 311 4.05 -1.14 -1.45
N PHE A 312 3.84 -0.75 -0.18
CA PHE A 312 2.93 0.30 0.27
C PHE A 312 3.68 1.52 0.86
#